data_AF-A0AAU9VWX4-F1
#
_entry.id   AF-A0AAU9VWX4-F1
#
_cell.length_a   1.000
_cell.length_b   1.000
_cell.length_c   1.000
_cell.angle_alpha   90.00
_cell.angle_beta   90.00
_cell.angle_gamma   90.00
#
_symmetry.space_group_name_H-M   'P 1'
#
loop_
_entity.id
_entity.type
_entity.pdbx_description
1 polymer ?
#
loop_
_entity_poly.entity_id
_entity_poly.type
_entity_poly.pdbx_seq_one_letter_code
_entity_poly.pdbx_strand_id
1 'polypeptide(L)'
;LVKIWGHFDSLYHLINTDSEENGDLNLEVFEKSKEFVEHFCSLGEKRVGYNKARVTPHMHALCYHVPCFIKNYKSFKQFTGQGVEKNDVAKRIFFPKVEQMGCS
;
A
#
# COMPACT_ATOMS: atom_id res chain seq x y z
N LEU A 1 18.31 -4.50 4.73
CA LEU A 1 17.19 -3.71 5.29
C LEU A 1 16.97 -2.42 4.53
N VAL A 2 17.98 -1.55 4.35
CA VAL A 2 17.81 -0.32 3.56
C VAL A 2 17.27 -0.59 2.14
N LYS A 3 17.77 -1.63 1.47
CA LYS A 3 17.29 -2.02 0.12
C LYS A 3 15.82 -2.45 0.07
N ILE A 4 15.32 -3.21 1.06
CA ILE A 4 13.93 -3.68 1.04
C ILE A 4 12.94 -2.53 1.21
N TRP A 5 13.29 -1.55 2.04
CA TRP A 5 12.50 -0.34 2.23
C TRP A 5 12.58 0.58 1.00
N GLY A 6 13.73 0.65 0.32
CA GLY A 6 13.85 1.37 -0.96
C GLY A 6 13.02 0.74 -2.08
N HIS A 7 12.95 -0.59 -2.15
CA HIS A 7 12.08 -1.30 -3.11
C HIS A 7 10.60 -1.02 -2.79
N PHE A 8 10.23 -1.03 -1.51
CA PHE A 8 8.88 -0.71 -1.06
C PHE A 8 8.49 0.75 -1.38
N ASP A 9 9.38 1.70 -1.14
CA ASP A 9 9.17 3.13 -1.43
C ASP A 9 8.96 3.37 -2.93
N SER A 10 9.81 2.77 -3.77
CA SER A 10 9.66 2.81 -5.23
C SER A 10 8.31 2.24 -5.69
N LEU A 11 7.87 1.12 -5.09
CA LEU A 11 6.57 0.51 -5.37
C LEU A 11 5.40 1.41 -4.94
N TYR A 12 5.50 2.01 -3.76
CA TYR A 12 4.48 2.92 -3.25
C TYR A 12 4.30 4.12 -4.18
N HIS A 13 5.40 4.73 -4.63
CA HIS A 13 5.34 5.82 -5.60
C HIS A 13 4.75 5.37 -6.94
N LEU A 14 5.18 4.23 -7.47
CA LEU A 14 4.70 3.70 -8.74
C LEU A 14 3.18 3.45 -8.76
N ILE A 15 2.65 2.87 -7.68
CA ILE A 15 1.20 2.57 -7.56
C ILE A 15 0.34 3.84 -7.44
N ASN A 16 0.93 4.93 -6.94
CA ASN A 16 0.25 6.22 -6.79
C ASN A 16 0.39 7.14 -8.00
N THR A 17 1.17 6.76 -9.02
CA THR A 17 1.28 7.49 -10.29
C THR A 17 0.03 7.30 -11.14
N ASP A 18 -0.44 8.38 -11.76
CA ASP A 18 -1.60 8.33 -12.65
C ASP A 18 -1.21 7.62 -13.95
N SER A 19 -2.04 6.65 -14.34
CA SER A 19 -1.79 5.70 -15.43
C SER A 19 -1.91 6.28 -16.84
N GLU A 20 -2.25 7.57 -16.97
CA GLU A 20 -2.59 8.19 -18.25
C GLU A 20 -1.39 8.27 -19.21
N GLU A 21 -0.16 8.17 -18.70
CA GLU A 21 1.07 8.27 -19.50
C GLU A 21 1.82 6.94 -19.69
N ASN A 22 1.47 5.88 -18.95
CA ASN A 22 2.30 4.68 -18.85
C ASN A 22 1.52 3.41 -19.24
N GLY A 23 1.65 2.99 -20.50
CA GLY A 23 0.89 1.89 -21.10
C GLY A 23 1.10 0.51 -20.45
N ASP A 24 2.21 0.32 -19.74
CA ASP A 24 2.59 -0.96 -19.11
C ASP A 24 2.69 -0.89 -17.58
N LEU A 25 2.04 0.10 -16.94
CA LEU A 25 2.10 0.28 -15.48
C LEU A 25 1.75 -0.99 -14.69
N ASN A 26 0.80 -1.80 -15.17
CA ASN A 26 0.46 -3.06 -14.52
C ASN A 26 1.62 -4.07 -14.54
N LEU A 27 2.37 -4.14 -15.65
CA LEU A 27 3.50 -5.06 -15.78
C LEU A 27 4.64 -4.60 -14.89
N GLU A 28 4.92 -3.29 -14.90
CA GLU A 28 5.97 -2.72 -14.06
C GLU A 28 5.68 -2.91 -12.56
N VAL A 29 4.43 -2.71 -12.12
CA VAL A 29 4.03 -2.97 -10.74
C VAL A 29 4.15 -4.46 -10.41
N PHE A 30 3.76 -5.36 -11.32
CA PHE A 30 3.91 -6.80 -11.11
C PHE A 30 5.38 -7.20 -10.91
N GLU A 31 6.26 -6.76 -11.81
CA GLU A 31 7.68 -7.12 -11.80
C GLU A 31 8.38 -6.60 -10.55
N LYS A 32 8.19 -5.31 -10.21
CA LYS A 32 8.79 -4.73 -9.00
C LYS A 32 8.23 -5.35 -7.72
N SER A 33 6.94 -5.69 -7.68
CA SER A 33 6.31 -6.33 -6.52
C SER A 33 6.86 -7.73 -6.31
N LYS A 34 7.02 -8.49 -7.40
CA LYS A 34 7.63 -9.81 -7.39
C LYS A 34 9.08 -9.74 -6.90
N GLU A 35 9.88 -8.81 -7.42
CA GLU A 35 11.26 -8.59 -6.98
C GLU A 35 11.33 -8.25 -5.48
N PHE A 36 10.42 -7.41 -4.98
CA PHE A 36 10.31 -7.11 -3.55
C PHE A 36 10.03 -8.36 -2.70
N VAL A 37 9.07 -9.20 -3.10
CA VAL A 37 8.74 -10.43 -2.36
C VAL A 37 9.87 -11.47 -2.44
N GLU A 38 10.52 -11.59 -3.60
CA GLU A 38 11.67 -12.48 -3.77
C GLU A 38 12.85 -12.00 -2.94
N HIS A 39 13.14 -10.69 -2.94
CA HIS A 39 14.16 -10.12 -2.07
C HIS A 39 13.82 -10.33 -0.59
N PHE A 40 12.56 -10.12 -0.19
CA PHE A 40 12.09 -10.44 1.16
C PHE A 40 12.41 -11.89 1.51
N CYS A 41 12.01 -12.85 0.69
CA CYS A 41 12.24 -14.28 0.95
C CYS A 41 13.74 -14.64 0.98
N SER A 42 14.56 -14.01 0.12
CA SER A 42 16.02 -14.24 0.08
C SER A 42 16.73 -13.81 1.37
N LEU A 43 16.12 -12.91 2.15
CA LEU A 43 16.66 -12.50 3.44
C LEU A 43 16.37 -13.53 4.54
N GLY A 44 15.46 -14.49 4.33
CA GLY A 44 15.11 -15.51 5.30
C GLY A 44 16.25 -16.45 5.68
N GLU A 45 17.20 -16.68 4.78
CA GLU A 45 18.43 -17.44 5.06
C GLU A 45 19.42 -16.65 5.92
N LYS A 46 19.31 -15.31 5.92
CA LYS A 46 20.26 -14.40 6.58
C LYS A 46 19.70 -13.77 7.85
N ARG A 47 18.37 -13.73 8.00
CA ARG A 47 17.65 -13.01 9.07
C ARG A 47 16.36 -13.71 9.45
N VAL A 48 16.14 -13.85 10.75
CA VAL A 48 14.88 -14.37 11.30
C VAL A 48 13.73 -13.43 10.92
N GLY A 49 12.62 -14.02 10.47
CA GLY A 49 11.39 -13.29 10.13
C GLY A 49 11.18 -12.95 8.64
N TYR A 50 12.15 -13.25 7.77
CA TYR A 50 12.10 -12.91 6.34
C TYR A 50 11.93 -14.13 5.42
N ASN A 51 11.20 -15.15 5.88
CA ASN A 51 10.99 -16.37 5.09
C ASN A 51 9.64 -16.36 4.37
N LYS A 52 9.44 -17.30 3.44
CA LYS A 52 8.21 -17.42 2.65
C LYS A 52 6.94 -17.57 3.50
N ALA A 53 7.03 -18.21 4.67
CA ALA A 53 5.89 -18.34 5.59
C ALA A 53 5.49 -17.02 6.26
N ARG A 54 6.32 -15.96 6.13
CA ARG A 54 6.05 -14.61 6.63
C ARG A 54 5.59 -13.64 5.54
N VAL A 55 5.42 -14.12 4.30
CA VAL A 55 4.77 -13.32 3.25
C VAL A 55 3.33 -13.05 3.68
N THR A 56 2.99 -11.77 3.84
CA THR A 56 1.67 -11.38 4.32
C THR A 56 0.64 -11.39 3.19
N PRO A 57 -0.66 -11.48 3.51
CA PRO A 57 -1.72 -11.32 2.50
C PRO A 57 -1.60 -10.01 1.70
N HIS A 58 -1.08 -8.94 2.30
CA HIS A 58 -0.84 -7.66 1.61
C HIS A 58 0.27 -7.77 0.57
N MET A 59 1.35 -8.50 0.85
CA MET A 59 2.41 -8.75 -0.13
C MET A 59 1.91 -9.60 -1.29
N HIS A 60 1.05 -10.58 -1.02
CA HIS A 60 0.38 -11.36 -2.07
C HIS A 60 -0.56 -10.49 -2.90
N ALA A 61 -1.38 -9.66 -2.25
CA ALA A 61 -2.26 -8.71 -2.91
C ALA A 61 -1.49 -7.73 -3.79
N LEU A 62 -0.35 -7.22 -3.30
CA LEU A 62 0.55 -6.34 -4.02
C LEU A 62 1.07 -6.99 -5.31
N CYS A 63 1.47 -8.27 -5.27
CA CYS A 63 1.95 -8.97 -6.46
C CYS A 63 0.86 -9.30 -7.48
N TYR A 64 -0.32 -9.75 -7.06
CA TYR A 64 -1.28 -10.36 -7.99
C TYR A 64 -2.56 -9.57 -8.17
N HIS A 65 -3.03 -8.91 -7.12
CA HIS A 65 -4.29 -8.19 -7.16
C HIS A 65 -4.07 -6.75 -7.66
N VAL A 66 -3.09 -6.02 -7.13
CA VAL A 66 -2.83 -4.61 -7.52
C VAL A 66 -2.56 -4.46 -9.03
N PRO A 67 -1.67 -5.25 -9.67
CA PRO A 67 -1.51 -5.23 -11.12
C PRO A 67 -2.79 -5.53 -11.89
N CYS A 68 -3.61 -6.47 -11.39
CA CYS A 68 -4.88 -6.81 -11.99
C CYS A 68 -5.87 -5.64 -11.93
N PHE A 69 -5.93 -4.93 -10.79
CA PHE A 69 -6.75 -3.73 -10.66
C PHE A 69 -6.28 -2.61 -11.59
N ILE A 70 -4.97 -2.36 -11.66
CA ILE A 70 -4.40 -1.36 -12.59
C ILE A 70 -4.73 -1.71 -14.04
N LYS A 71 -4.60 -2.97 -14.43
CA LYS A 71 -4.94 -3.43 -15.79
C LYS A 71 -6.41 -3.20 -16.13
N ASN A 72 -7.33 -3.46 -15.20
CA ASN A 72 -8.77 -3.39 -15.45
C ASN A 72 -9.36 -1.98 -15.31
N TYR A 73 -8.80 -1.16 -14.42
CA TYR A 73 -9.37 0.14 -14.03
C TYR A 73 -8.45 1.32 -14.32
N LYS A 74 -7.30 1.07 -14.94
CA LYS A 74 -6.21 2.01 -15.27
C LYS A 74 -5.50 2.55 -14.02
N SER A 75 -6.22 2.96 -12.97
CA SER A 75 -5.62 3.49 -11.74
C SER A 75 -5.98 2.68 -10.51
N PHE A 76 -5.02 2.50 -9.60
CA PHE A 76 -5.25 1.92 -8.28
C PHE A 76 -5.77 2.94 -7.26
N LYS A 77 -5.55 4.24 -7.51
CA LYS A 77 -5.85 5.35 -6.61
C LYS A 77 -7.34 5.49 -6.29
N GLN A 78 -8.21 5.03 -7.20
CA GLN A 78 -9.66 5.00 -6.98
C GLN A 78 -10.08 4.00 -5.89
N PHE A 79 -9.21 3.03 -5.59
CA PHE A 79 -9.45 1.99 -4.59
C PHE A 79 -8.72 2.27 -3.27
N THR A 80 -7.88 3.30 -3.20
CA THR A 80 -7.22 3.68 -1.95
C THR A 80 -8.18 4.51 -1.10
N GLY A 81 -8.65 3.92 0.00
CA GLY A 81 -9.63 4.52 0.93
C GLY A 81 -9.17 5.78 1.68
N GLN A 82 -7.99 6.35 1.35
CA GLN A 82 -7.48 7.58 1.94
C GLN A 82 -8.46 8.77 1.80
N GLY A 83 -9.34 8.76 0.79
CA GLY A 83 -10.40 9.77 0.66
C GLY A 83 -11.49 9.65 1.73
N VAL A 84 -11.74 8.45 2.25
CA VAL A 84 -12.83 8.12 3.18
C VAL A 84 -12.39 8.25 4.64
N GLU A 85 -11.12 7.96 4.94
CA GLU A 85 -10.53 8.15 6.29
C GLU A 85 -10.35 9.63 6.67
N LYS A 86 -10.39 10.56 5.69
CA LYS A 86 -10.42 12.01 5.96
C LYS A 86 -11.71 12.49 6.66
N ASN A 87 -12.68 11.61 6.86
CA ASN A 87 -13.91 11.95 7.60
C ASN A 87 -13.66 12.22 9.11
N ASP A 88 -12.48 11.90 9.65
CA ASP A 88 -12.13 12.31 11.01
C ASP A 88 -11.99 13.84 11.17
N VAL A 89 -11.57 14.55 10.12
CA VAL A 89 -11.51 16.02 10.14
C VAL A 89 -12.92 16.60 10.18
N ALA A 90 -13.86 16.03 9.42
CA ALA A 90 -15.25 16.47 9.42
C ALA A 90 -15.90 16.22 10.80
N LYS A 91 -15.66 15.06 11.44
CA LYS A 91 -16.13 14.79 12.80
C LYS A 91 -15.52 15.77 13.83
N ARG A 92 -14.25 16.13 13.70
CA ARG A 92 -13.58 17.07 14.61
C ARG A 92 -14.11 18.51 14.49
N ILE A 93 -14.56 18.91 13.30
CA ILE A 93 -15.16 20.22 13.05
C ILE A 93 -16.65 20.25 13.43
N PHE A 94 -17.39 19.16 13.17
CA PHE A 94 -18.83 19.08 13.46
C PHE A 94 -19.17 18.74 14.91
N PHE A 95 -18.26 18.12 15.66
CA PHE A 95 -18.44 17.84 17.09
C PHE A 95 -17.42 18.63 17.93
N PRO A 96 -17.56 19.95 18.08
CA PRO A 96 -16.91 20.64 19.19
C PRO A 96 -17.48 20.05 20.48
N LYS A 97 -16.60 19.33 21.19
CA LYS A 97 -16.67 18.87 22.58
C LYS A 97 -17.84 19.46 23.35
N VAL A 98 -18.93 18.70 23.47
CA VAL A 98 -19.91 18.94 24.55
C VAL A 98 -19.12 18.85 25.85
N GLU A 99 -19.01 19.99 26.50
CA GLU A 99 -18.41 20.15 27.82
C GLU A 99 -18.95 19.06 28.73
N GLN A 100 -18.04 18.33 29.36
CA GLN A 100 -18.37 17.59 30.57
C GLN A 100 -18.79 18.63 31.62
N MET A 101 -20.07 18.99 31.62
CA MET A 101 -20.70 19.61 32.78
C MET A 101 -20.64 18.56 33.90
N GLY A 102 -19.59 18.66 34.71
CA GLY A 102 -19.58 18.10 36.03
C GLY A 102 -20.78 18.66 36.78
N CYS A 103 -21.75 17.81 37.09
CA CYS A 103 -22.57 18.01 38.27
C CYS A 103 -21.65 17.86 39.48
N SER A 104 -21.22 19.00 40.03
CA SER A 104 -20.86 19.13 41.45
C SER A 104 -22.09 19.54 42.22
#